data_AF-A0A1Q6X073-F1
#
_entry.id   AF-A0A1Q6X073-F1
#
_cell.length_a   1.000
_cell.length_b   1.000
_cell.length_c   1.000
_cell.angle_alpha   90.00
_cell.angle_beta   90.00
_cell.angle_gamma   90.00
#
_symmetry.space_group_name_H-M   'P 1'
#
loop_
_entity.id
_entity.type
_entity.pdbx_description
1 polymer ?
#
loop_
_entity_poly.entity_id
_entity_poly.type
_entity_poly.pdbx_seq_one_letter_code
_entity_poly.pdbx_strand_id
1 'polypeptide(L)' 'MSLAEIKTAVDQLSPKEFAELIAFLRERDRAAWDRQIDEDFDEDGRLRPVLDEVRADLHAGRMQDLP' A
#
# COMPACT_ATOMS: atom_id res chain seq x y z
N MET A 1 -13.49 9.06 23.23
CA MET A 1 -13.50 7.72 22.64
C MET A 1 -12.07 7.23 22.54
N SER A 2 -11.76 6.09 23.14
CA SER A 2 -10.46 5.44 23.14
C SER A 2 -10.28 4.53 21.92
N LEU A 3 -9.04 4.16 21.60
CA LEU A 3 -8.77 3.18 20.54
C LEU A 3 -9.45 1.83 20.81
N ALA A 4 -9.56 1.42 22.08
CA ALA A 4 -10.27 0.20 22.47
C ALA A 4 -11.76 0.30 22.12
N GLU A 5 -12.40 1.42 22.45
CA GLU A 5 -13.81 1.67 22.10
C GLU A 5 -14.03 1.70 20.58
N ILE A 6 -13.08 2.25 19.81
CA ILE A 6 -13.14 2.24 18.33
C ILE A 6 -13.06 0.80 17.81
N LYS A 7 -12.13 -0.01 18.31
CA LYS A 7 -11.99 -1.41 17.90
C LYS A 7 -13.26 -2.21 18.18
N THR A 8 -13.85 -2.06 19.37
CA THR A 8 -15.13 -2.70 19.70
C THR A 8 -16.26 -2.24 18.79
N ALA A 9 -16.31 -0.96 18.43
CA ALA A 9 -17.32 -0.47 17.47
C ALA A 9 -17.11 -1.05 16.06
N VAL A 10 -15.86 -1.22 15.63
CA VAL A 10 -15.50 -1.84 14.34
C VAL A 10 -15.95 -3.31 14.30
N ASP A 11 -15.77 -4.05 15.39
CA ASP A 11 -16.17 -5.46 15.49
C ASP A 11 -17.69 -5.67 15.35
N GLN A 12 -18.49 -4.60 15.57
CA GLN A 12 -19.95 -4.62 15.49
C GLN A 12 -20.49 -4.17 14.13
N LEU A 13 -19.64 -3.72 13.21
CA LEU A 13 -20.09 -3.23 11.90
C LEU A 13 -20.65 -4.36 11.04
N SER A 14 -21.70 -4.04 10.29
CA SER A 14 -22.11 -4.91 9.19
C SER A 14 -21.02 -4.95 8.10
N PRO A 15 -21.00 -5.98 7.23
CA PRO A 15 -20.05 -6.04 6.12
C PRO A 15 -20.05 -4.79 5.23
N LYS A 16 -21.20 -4.13 5.07
CA LYS A 16 -21.33 -2.90 4.29
C LYS A 16 -20.67 -1.71 4.99
N GLU A 17 -20.97 -1.50 6.26
CA GLU A 17 -20.39 -0.39 7.04
C GLU A 17 -18.88 -0.57 7.23
N PHE A 18 -18.42 -1.81 7.39
CA PHE A 18 -17.00 -2.12 7.42
C PHE A 18 -16.32 -1.75 6.09
N ALA A 19 -16.92 -2.07 4.95
CA ALA A 19 -16.39 -1.69 3.64
C ALA A 19 -16.33 -0.16 3.46
N GLU A 20 -17.34 0.57 3.92
CA GLU A 20 -17.36 2.04 3.92
C GLU A 20 -16.25 2.63 4.81
N LEU A 21 -16.04 2.06 6.01
CA LEU A 21 -14.95 2.45 6.90
C LEU A 21 -13.58 2.22 6.24
N ILE A 22 -13.38 1.07 5.60
CA ILE A 22 -12.14 0.77 4.88
C ILE A 22 -11.90 1.78 3.75
N ALA A 23 -12.94 2.13 2.98
CA ALA A 23 -12.83 3.13 1.93
C ALA A 23 -12.42 4.50 2.49
N PHE A 24 -13.03 4.92 3.60
CA PHE A 24 -12.68 6.16 4.29
C PHE A 24 -11.23 6.16 4.80
N LEU A 25 -10.78 5.08 5.43
CA LEU A 25 -9.42 4.97 5.95
C LEU A 25 -8.39 4.98 4.81
N ARG A 26 -8.65 4.28 3.71
CA ARG A 26 -7.78 4.27 2.53
C ARG A 26 -7.59 5.66 1.94
N GLU A 27 -8.67 6.44 1.81
CA GLU A 27 -8.56 7.81 1.30
C GLU A 27 -7.69 8.69 2.21
N ARG A 28 -7.78 8.47 3.53
CA ARG A 28 -7.00 9.24 4.51
C ARG A 28 -5.54 8.80 4.61
N ASP A 29 -5.26 7.53 4.37
CA ASP A 29 -3.91 6.96 4.42
C ASP A 29 -3.15 7.12 3.09
N ARG A 30 -3.87 7.42 1.99
CA ARG A 30 -3.32 7.56 0.64
C ARG A 30 -2.10 8.50 0.59
N ALA A 31 -2.18 9.69 1.17
CA ALA A 31 -1.08 10.65 1.10
C ALA A 31 0.18 10.20 1.89
N ALA A 32 0.00 9.42 2.96
CA ALA A 32 1.11 8.84 3.70
C ALA A 32 1.72 7.66 2.91
N TRP A 33 0.87 6.84 2.30
CA TRP A 33 1.27 5.77 1.39
C TRP A 33 2.02 6.28 0.16
N ASP A 34 1.52 7.32 -0.51
CA ASP A 34 2.16 7.90 -1.69
C ASP A 34 3.58 8.36 -1.33
N ARG A 35 3.72 9.08 -0.20
CA ARG A 35 5.03 9.51 0.30
C ARG A 35 5.95 8.34 0.62
N GLN A 36 5.43 7.31 1.28
CA GLN A 36 6.22 6.13 1.61
C GLN A 36 6.68 5.38 0.37
N ILE A 37 5.85 5.29 -0.67
CA ILE A 37 6.22 4.70 -1.97
C ILE A 37 7.36 5.51 -2.60
N ASP A 38 7.26 6.83 -2.62
CA ASP A 38 8.32 7.69 -3.17
C ASP A 38 9.64 7.48 -2.40
N GLU A 39 9.61 7.53 -1.06
CA GLU A 39 10.78 7.30 -0.19
C GLU A 39 11.37 5.89 -0.38
N ASP A 40 10.53 4.88 -0.61
CA ASP A 40 10.96 3.51 -0.81
C ASP A 40 11.74 3.32 -2.13
N PHE A 41 11.39 4.07 -3.18
CA PHE A 41 12.01 3.97 -4.51
C PHE A 41 13.06 5.05 -4.83
N ASP A 42 13.30 5.98 -3.89
CA ASP A 42 14.37 6.98 -3.96
C ASP A 42 15.77 6.37 -4.13
N GLU A 43 16.79 7.19 -4.39
CA GLU A 43 18.16 6.72 -4.68
C GLU A 43 18.77 5.84 -3.58
N ASP A 44 18.49 6.16 -2.32
CA ASP A 44 18.90 5.38 -1.15
C ASP A 44 17.70 4.62 -0.53
N GLY A 45 16.57 4.58 -1.25
CA GLY A 45 15.32 3.95 -0.83
C GLY A 45 15.46 2.43 -0.73
N ARG A 46 14.71 1.83 0.21
CA ARG A 46 14.82 0.39 0.51
C ARG A 46 14.47 -0.53 -0.67
N LEU A 47 13.69 -0.04 -1.63
CA LEU A 47 13.26 -0.76 -2.83
C LEU A 47 14.05 -0.39 -4.08
N ARG A 48 15.05 0.51 -3.99
CA ARG A 48 15.94 0.81 -5.11
C ARG A 48 16.63 -0.43 -5.71
N PRO A 49 17.12 -1.41 -4.91
CA PRO A 49 17.71 -2.64 -5.47
C PRO A 49 16.72 -3.44 -6.32
N VAL A 50 15.45 -3.49 -5.93
CA VAL A 50 14.39 -4.18 -6.67
C VAL A 50 14.13 -3.47 -8.01
N LEU A 51 14.14 -2.14 -8.00
CA LEU A 51 13.98 -1.36 -9.24
C LEU A 51 15.13 -1.61 -10.22
N ASP A 52 16.35 -1.75 -9.73
CA ASP A 52 17.52 -2.04 -10.54
C ASP A 52 17.50 -3.48 -11.10
N GLU A 53 17.02 -4.45 -10.32
CA GLU A 53 16.77 -5.82 -10.78
C GLU A 53 15.74 -5.85 -11.93
N VAL A 54 14.60 -5.17 -11.75
CA VAL A 54 13.56 -5.06 -12.78
C VAL A 54 14.10 -4.43 -14.06
N ARG A 55 14.92 -3.37 -13.96
CA ARG A 55 15.57 -2.76 -15.13
C ARG A 55 16.53 -3.73 -15.83
N ALA A 56 17.29 -4.50 -15.07
CA ALA A 56 18.21 -5.49 -15.61
C ALA A 56 17.46 -6.63 -16.32
N ASP A 57 16.36 -7.12 -15.74
CA ASP A 57 15.49 -8.12 -16.35
C ASP A 57 14.86 -7.62 -17.64
N LEU A 58 14.40 -6.37 -17.66
CA LEU A 58 13.83 -5.73 -18.84
C LEU A 58 14.87 -5.66 -19.96
N HIS A 59 16.08 -5.18 -19.64
CA HIS A 59 17.16 -5.08 -20.61
C HIS A 59 17.61 -6.45 -21.15
N ALA A 60 17.55 -7.47 -20.32
CA ALA A 60 17.91 -8.84 -20.68
C ALA A 60 16.78 -9.62 -21.38
N GLY A 61 15.59 -9.03 -21.57
CA GLY A 61 14.45 -9.70 -22.18
C GLY A 61 13.87 -10.84 -21.34
N ARG A 62 14.01 -10.78 -20.00
CA ARG A 62 13.47 -11.78 -19.06
C ARG A 62 12.03 -11.51 -18.61
N MET A 63 11.41 -10.45 -19.14
CA MET A 63 10.02 -10.11 -18.86
C MET A 63 9.08 -11.08 -19.59
N GLN A 64 7.97 -11.42 -18.94
CA GLN A 64 6.88 -12.21 -19.51
C GLN A 64 5.59 -11.40 -19.49
N ASP A 65 4.69 -11.69 -20.44
CA ASP A 65 3.36 -11.11 -20.42
C ASP A 65 2.57 -11.59 -19.18
N LEU A 66 1.67 -10.73 -18.71
CA LEU A 66 0.72 -11.11 -17.67
C LEU A 66 -0.21 -12.22 -18.21
N PRO A 67 -0.59 -13.19 -17.37
CA PRO A 67 -1.44 -14.32 -17.77
C PRO A 67 -2.84 -13.90 -18.22
#